data_AF-A0AA43RLT8-F1
#
_entry.id   AF-A0AA43RLT8-F1
#
_cell.length_a   1.000
_cell.length_b   1.000
_cell.length_c   1.000
_cell.angle_alpha   90.00
_cell.angle_beta   90.00
_cell.angle_gamma   90.00
#
_symmetry.space_group_name_H-M   'P 1'
#
loop_
_entity.id
_entity.type
_entity.pdbx_description
1 polymer ?
#
loop_
_entity_poly.entity_id
_entity_poly.type
_entity_poly.pdbx_seq_one_letter_code
_entity_poly.pdbx_strand_id
1 'polypeptide(L)'
;GPFLPPPQYMIEEAYRVKLEQEQGIRFDNLLAFNNYAIGRFAEDLLDSGMFDRYLALLADNFNAMAITRMMCLDQVNVDYDGRLYDCEVNHVLGLALQHDGRDATIFDMANGQLPPRCVRTHPICYSCAAGFGSSCGGALV
;
A
#
# COMPACT_ATOMS: atom_id res chain seq x y z
N GLY A 1 -12.19 8.58 -2.46
CA GLY A 1 -12.24 9.91 -1.82
C GLY A 1 -11.49 9.88 -0.50
N PRO A 2 -11.50 10.97 0.30
CA PRO A 2 -10.77 11.08 1.57
C PRO A 2 -11.49 10.36 2.73
N PHE A 3 -11.82 9.09 2.54
CA PHE A 3 -12.50 8.25 3.54
C PHE A 3 -11.95 6.83 3.48
N LEU A 4 -12.15 6.07 4.56
CA LEU A 4 -11.82 4.64 4.59
C LEU A 4 -12.91 3.85 3.86
N PRO A 5 -12.54 2.83 3.06
CA PRO A 5 -13.49 1.96 2.42
C PRO A 5 -14.22 1.11 3.47
N PRO A 6 -15.48 0.72 3.21
CA PRO A 6 -16.13 -0.32 4.00
C PRO A 6 -15.41 -1.68 3.81
N PRO A 7 -15.72 -2.67 4.67
CA PRO A 7 -15.24 -4.05 4.51
C PRO A 7 -15.32 -4.57 3.07
N GLN A 8 -14.25 -5.21 2.59
CA GLN A 8 -14.10 -5.67 1.20
C GLN A 8 -15.29 -6.53 0.73
N TYR A 9 -15.80 -7.43 1.56
CA TYR A 9 -16.93 -8.30 1.21
C TYR A 9 -18.22 -7.53 0.86
N MET A 10 -18.46 -6.38 1.51
CA MET A 10 -19.64 -5.55 1.21
C MET A 10 -19.48 -4.82 -0.12
N ILE A 11 -18.26 -4.37 -0.42
CA ILE A 11 -17.95 -3.74 -1.71
C ILE A 11 -18.07 -4.78 -2.81
N GLU A 12 -17.50 -5.97 -2.59
CA GLU A 12 -17.54 -7.07 -3.55
C GLU A 12 -18.96 -7.43 -3.96
N GLU A 13 -19.85 -7.62 -2.99
CA GLU A 13 -21.25 -7.96 -3.26
C GLU A 13 -21.98 -6.83 -4.01
N ALA A 14 -21.78 -5.58 -3.59
CA ALA A 14 -22.38 -4.43 -4.25
C ALA A 14 -21.94 -4.29 -5.71
N TYR A 15 -20.64 -4.50 -5.98
CA TYR A 15 -20.10 -4.45 -7.34
C TYR A 15 -20.54 -5.64 -8.18
N ARG A 16 -20.65 -6.84 -7.60
CA ARG A 16 -21.14 -8.03 -8.30
C ARG A 16 -22.54 -7.80 -8.84
N VAL A 17 -23.46 -7.33 -7.99
CA VAL A 17 -24.85 -7.03 -8.39
C VAL A 17 -24.88 -5.96 -9.47
N LYS A 18 -24.19 -4.84 -9.27
CA LYS A 18 -24.29 -3.68 -10.17
C LYS A 18 -23.61 -3.93 -11.53
N LEU A 19 -22.42 -4.54 -11.54
CA LEU A 19 -21.70 -4.84 -12.77
C LEU A 19 -22.37 -5.95 -13.60
N GLU A 20 -22.99 -6.94 -12.96
CA GLU A 20 -23.76 -7.96 -13.69
C GLU A 20 -25.01 -7.34 -14.31
N GLN A 21 -25.78 -6.57 -13.55
CA GLN A 21 -27.05 -5.99 -14.01
C GLN A 21 -26.86 -4.93 -15.10
N GLU A 22 -25.87 -4.06 -14.96
CA GLU A 22 -25.69 -2.90 -15.84
C GLU A 22 -24.75 -3.20 -17.01
N GLN A 23 -23.79 -4.12 -16.85
CA GLN A 23 -22.72 -4.35 -17.82
C GLN A 23 -22.56 -5.82 -18.22
N GLY A 24 -23.30 -6.76 -17.61
CA GLY A 24 -23.14 -8.20 -17.85
C GLY A 24 -21.78 -8.75 -17.40
N ILE A 25 -21.04 -8.02 -16.56
CA ILE A 25 -19.70 -8.39 -16.11
C ILE A 25 -19.83 -9.26 -14.86
N ARG A 26 -19.16 -10.41 -14.87
CA ARG A 26 -19.01 -11.30 -13.71
C ARG A 26 -17.53 -11.41 -13.35
N PHE A 27 -17.25 -11.47 -12.05
CA PHE A 27 -15.91 -11.64 -11.52
C PHE A 27 -15.96 -12.52 -10.26
N ASP A 28 -14.85 -13.19 -9.96
CA ASP A 28 -14.78 -14.10 -8.82
C ASP A 28 -14.53 -13.35 -7.51
N ASN A 29 -13.51 -12.48 -7.48
CA ASN A 29 -13.06 -11.76 -6.30
C ASN A 29 -12.86 -10.27 -6.60
N LEU A 30 -13.13 -9.41 -5.62
CA LEU A 30 -12.79 -7.98 -5.65
C LEU A 30 -11.72 -7.69 -4.60
N LEU A 31 -10.61 -7.09 -5.02
CA LEU A 31 -9.61 -6.56 -4.09
C LEU A 31 -9.85 -5.06 -3.90
N ALA A 32 -10.03 -4.64 -2.65
CA ALA A 32 -10.25 -3.25 -2.30
C ALA A 32 -9.05 -2.70 -1.50
N PHE A 33 -8.61 -1.49 -1.84
CA PHE A 33 -7.46 -0.85 -1.23
C PHE A 33 -7.84 0.55 -0.73
N ASN A 34 -7.17 0.99 0.33
CA ASN A 34 -7.16 2.41 0.68
C ASN A 34 -6.46 3.18 -0.42
N ASN A 35 -6.90 4.42 -0.66
CA ASN A 35 -6.21 5.26 -1.62
C ASN A 35 -4.93 5.83 -0.99
N TYR A 36 -3.81 5.77 -1.70
CA TYR A 36 -2.57 6.34 -1.24
C TYR A 36 -2.57 7.84 -1.51
N ALA A 37 -2.26 8.67 -0.51
CA ALA A 37 -2.15 10.13 -0.67
C ALA A 37 -0.88 10.53 -1.45
N ILE A 38 -0.76 10.05 -2.68
CA ILE A 38 0.33 10.28 -3.64
C ILE A 38 -0.24 10.62 -5.03
N GLY A 39 0.59 11.23 -5.88
CA GLY A 39 0.21 11.59 -7.25
C GLY A 39 -1.06 12.44 -7.32
N ARG A 40 -1.92 12.16 -8.31
CA ARG A 40 -3.16 12.93 -8.54
C ARG A 40 -4.07 13.01 -7.32
N PHE A 41 -4.17 11.94 -6.52
CA PHE A 41 -5.00 11.99 -5.33
C PHE A 41 -4.41 12.90 -4.24
N ALA A 42 -3.08 12.97 -4.11
CA ALA A 42 -2.46 13.96 -3.23
C ALA A 42 -2.73 15.38 -3.69
N GLU A 43 -2.65 15.64 -5.00
CA GLU A 43 -2.96 16.94 -5.60
C GLU A 43 -4.40 17.36 -5.29
N ASP A 44 -5.38 16.48 -5.53
CA ASP A 44 -6.79 16.72 -5.20
C ASP A 44 -7.00 17.00 -3.69
N LEU A 45 -6.29 16.28 -2.83
CA LEU A 45 -6.33 16.48 -1.38
C LEU A 45 -5.72 17.82 -0.95
N LEU A 46 -4.63 18.25 -1.60
CA LEU A 46 -3.99 19.53 -1.32
C LEU A 46 -4.87 20.70 -1.78
N ASP A 47 -5.42 20.61 -2.99
CA ASP A 47 -6.30 21.63 -3.57
C ASP A 47 -7.59 21.82 -2.74
N SER A 48 -8.08 20.74 -2.13
CA SER A 48 -9.24 20.76 -1.24
C SER A 48 -8.91 21.05 0.24
N GLY A 49 -7.63 21.25 0.60
CA GLY A 49 -7.21 21.46 1.99
C GLY A 49 -7.43 20.25 2.91
N MET A 50 -7.55 19.05 2.34
CA MET A 50 -7.89 17.80 3.02
C MET A 50 -6.67 16.89 3.27
N PHE A 51 -5.49 17.22 2.73
CA PHE A 51 -4.31 16.36 2.78
C PHE A 51 -3.92 15.94 4.21
N ASP A 52 -3.66 16.90 5.10
CA ASP A 52 -3.28 16.60 6.49
C ASP A 52 -4.39 15.87 7.25
N ARG A 53 -5.64 16.27 7.01
CA ARG A 53 -6.81 15.61 7.61
C ARG A 53 -6.94 14.16 7.17
N TYR A 54 -6.63 13.86 5.91
CA TYR A 54 -6.67 12.51 5.39
C TYR A 54 -5.54 11.66 5.96
N LEU A 55 -4.32 12.19 6.07
CA LEU A 55 -3.22 11.49 6.74
C LEU A 55 -3.54 11.22 8.22
N ALA A 56 -4.14 12.18 8.92
CA ALA A 56 -4.61 12.01 10.29
C ALA A 56 -5.67 10.90 10.39
N LEU A 57 -6.66 10.89 9.48
CA LEU A 57 -7.67 9.82 9.42
C LEU A 57 -7.02 8.42 9.31
N LEU A 58 -6.01 8.28 8.44
CA LEU A 58 -5.30 7.01 8.28
C LEU A 58 -4.53 6.64 9.56
N ALA A 59 -3.83 7.59 10.16
CA ALA A 59 -3.07 7.39 11.39
C ALA A 59 -3.98 7.02 12.58
N ASP A 60 -5.09 7.73 12.76
CA ASP A 60 -6.08 7.50 13.83
C ASP A 60 -6.76 6.13 13.71
N ASN A 61 -6.81 5.56 12.50
CA ASN A 61 -7.36 4.23 12.24
C ASN A 61 -6.28 3.17 12.06
N PHE A 62 -5.06 3.41 12.53
CA PHE A 62 -3.99 2.41 12.50
C PHE A 62 -4.43 1.07 13.10
N ASN A 63 -4.20 -0.01 12.37
CA ASN A 63 -4.53 -1.36 12.78
C ASN A 63 -3.25 -2.22 12.92
N ALA A 64 -2.87 -2.49 14.17
CA ALA A 64 -1.70 -3.32 14.48
C ALA A 64 -1.79 -4.74 13.92
N MET A 65 -3.00 -5.30 13.76
CA MET A 65 -3.15 -6.64 13.18
C MET A 65 -2.77 -6.66 11.69
N ALA A 66 -3.08 -5.59 10.95
CA ALA A 66 -2.73 -5.49 9.54
C ALA A 66 -1.20 -5.53 9.33
N ILE A 67 -0.44 -4.97 10.26
CA ILE A 67 1.04 -4.94 10.20
C ILE A 67 1.63 -6.33 10.02
N THR A 68 1.11 -7.34 10.74
CA THR A 68 1.64 -8.71 10.74
C THR A 68 1.55 -9.42 9.39
N ARG A 69 0.77 -8.86 8.45
CA ARG A 69 0.51 -9.43 7.13
C ARG A 69 0.90 -8.49 5.99
N MET A 70 1.65 -7.42 6.29
CA MET A 70 2.06 -6.47 5.26
C MET A 70 3.17 -7.03 4.39
N MET A 71 3.03 -6.80 3.08
CA MET A 71 4.02 -7.20 2.08
C MET A 71 5.43 -6.67 2.34
N CYS A 72 5.58 -5.53 3.02
CA CYS A 72 6.90 -4.97 3.31
C CYS A 72 7.75 -5.85 4.25
N LEU A 73 7.16 -6.87 4.87
CA LEU A 73 7.83 -7.78 5.80
C LEU A 73 8.45 -8.99 5.09
N ASP A 74 7.86 -9.45 3.99
CA ASP A 74 8.21 -10.72 3.34
C ASP A 74 8.41 -10.62 1.82
N GLN A 75 8.09 -9.48 1.21
CA GLN A 75 8.30 -9.19 -0.20
C GLN A 75 9.36 -8.12 -0.41
N VAL A 76 9.87 -8.03 -1.64
CA VAL A 76 10.79 -6.99 -2.08
C VAL A 76 10.33 -6.48 -3.45
N ASN A 77 10.38 -5.17 -3.64
CA ASN A 77 10.17 -4.55 -4.93
C ASN A 77 11.55 -4.25 -5.57
N VAL A 78 11.68 -4.52 -6.86
CA VAL A 78 12.93 -4.39 -7.62
C VAL A 78 12.68 -3.43 -8.78
N ASP A 79 13.49 -2.38 -8.86
CA ASP A 79 13.46 -1.42 -9.98
C ASP A 79 14.26 -1.93 -11.19
N TYR A 80 14.08 -1.31 -12.35
CA TYR A 80 14.71 -1.71 -13.61
C TYR A 80 16.25 -1.64 -13.58
N ASP A 81 16.82 -0.79 -12.73
CA ASP A 81 18.27 -0.66 -12.51
C ASP A 81 18.80 -1.65 -11.46
N GLY A 82 17.91 -2.48 -10.90
CA GLY A 82 18.22 -3.47 -9.89
C GLY A 82 18.18 -2.93 -8.46
N ARG A 83 17.83 -1.67 -8.20
CA ARG A 83 17.63 -1.17 -6.83
C ARG A 83 16.49 -1.88 -6.13
N LEU A 84 16.64 -2.05 -4.81
CA LEU A 84 15.69 -2.76 -3.97
C LEU A 84 14.90 -1.81 -3.08
N TYR A 85 13.62 -2.12 -2.89
CA TYR A 85 12.70 -1.38 -2.04
C TYR A 85 11.86 -2.38 -1.22
N ASP A 86 11.48 -2.01 0.00
CA ASP A 86 10.66 -2.91 0.83
C ASP A 86 9.24 -3.09 0.26
N CYS A 87 8.72 -2.14 -0.52
CA CYS A 87 7.44 -2.25 -1.22
C CYS A 87 7.33 -1.26 -2.39
N GLU A 88 6.23 -1.36 -3.15
CA GLU A 88 5.94 -0.43 -4.27
C GLU A 88 5.81 1.03 -3.81
N VAL A 89 5.18 1.29 -2.66
CA VAL A 89 5.05 2.67 -2.15
C VAL A 89 6.44 3.27 -1.86
N ASN A 90 7.35 2.48 -1.28
CA ASN A 90 8.72 2.92 -1.05
C ASN A 90 9.44 3.16 -2.38
N HIS A 91 9.21 2.34 -3.39
CA HIS A 91 9.72 2.55 -4.74
C HIS A 91 9.23 3.88 -5.32
N VAL A 92 7.91 4.11 -5.35
CA VAL A 92 7.32 5.36 -5.85
C VAL A 92 7.84 6.60 -5.10
N LEU A 93 8.12 6.48 -3.80
CA LEU A 93 8.68 7.57 -2.98
C LEU A 93 10.21 7.70 -3.07
N GLY A 94 10.90 6.84 -3.83
CA GLY A 94 12.37 6.85 -3.90
C GLY A 94 13.07 6.41 -2.61
N LEU A 95 12.36 5.68 -1.74
CA LEU A 95 12.85 5.21 -0.44
C LEU A 95 13.56 3.86 -0.59
N ALA A 96 14.68 3.84 -1.30
CA ALA A 96 15.47 2.62 -1.53
C ALA A 96 15.95 2.00 -0.21
N LEU A 97 15.98 0.67 -0.18
CA LEU A 97 16.57 -0.13 0.89
C LEU A 97 18.04 0.27 1.03
N GLN A 98 18.50 0.43 2.27
CA GLN A 98 19.90 0.78 2.55
C GLN A 98 20.71 -0.45 2.96
N HIS A 99 21.88 -0.61 2.35
CA HIS A 99 22.88 -1.62 2.70
C HIS A 99 24.26 -0.98 2.73
N ASP A 100 24.94 -1.04 3.87
CA ASP A 100 26.28 -0.44 4.08
C ASP A 100 26.40 1.03 3.66
N GLY A 101 25.37 1.83 3.94
CA GLY A 101 25.37 3.28 3.67
C GLY A 101 25.10 3.67 2.22
N ARG A 102 24.68 2.73 1.37
CA ARG A 102 24.23 2.98 -0.01
C ARG A 102 22.90 2.29 -0.29
N ASP A 103 22.31 2.62 -1.43
CA ASP A 103 21.16 1.89 -1.96
C ASP A 103 21.55 0.43 -2.25
N ALA A 104 20.72 -0.48 -1.77
CA ALA A 104 20.86 -1.90 -2.02
C ALA A 104 20.36 -2.24 -3.42
N THR A 105 20.98 -3.25 -4.01
CA THR A 105 20.67 -3.76 -5.34
C THR A 105 20.47 -5.27 -5.30
N ILE A 106 19.91 -5.83 -6.38
CA ILE A 106 19.80 -7.28 -6.57
C ILE A 106 21.14 -8.01 -6.44
N PHE A 107 22.27 -7.35 -6.73
CA PHE A 107 23.59 -7.94 -6.59
C PHE A 107 23.95 -8.18 -5.12
N ASP A 108 23.44 -7.37 -4.20
CA ASP A 108 23.63 -7.58 -2.76
C ASP A 108 22.92 -8.85 -2.29
N MET A 109 21.69 -9.07 -2.77
CA MET A 109 20.94 -10.30 -2.52
C MET A 109 21.53 -11.52 -3.22
N ALA A 110 22.12 -11.35 -4.40
CA ALA A 110 22.78 -12.43 -5.12
C ALA A 110 24.09 -12.89 -4.44
N ASN A 111 24.78 -11.97 -3.76
CA ASN A 111 26.04 -12.24 -3.05
C ASN A 111 25.84 -12.72 -1.61
N GLY A 112 24.62 -12.71 -1.10
CA GLY A 112 24.31 -13.19 0.25
C GLY A 112 22.96 -12.69 0.75
N GLN A 113 22.59 -13.12 1.95
CA GLN A 113 21.35 -12.66 2.56
C GLN A 113 21.56 -11.26 3.14
N LEU A 114 20.64 -10.34 2.81
CA LEU A 114 20.60 -9.03 3.44
C LEU A 114 20.39 -9.20 4.96
N PRO A 115 21.12 -8.45 5.81
CA PRO A 115 20.92 -8.52 7.25
C PRO A 115 19.50 -8.09 7.65
N PRO A 116 19.04 -8.48 8.86
CA PRO A 116 17.83 -7.92 9.43
C PRO A 116 17.91 -6.40 9.40
N ARG A 117 16.84 -5.76 8.93
CA ARG A 117 16.77 -4.32 8.70
C ARG A 117 15.43 -3.78 9.15
N CYS A 118 15.40 -2.48 9.44
CA CYS A 118 14.14 -1.78 9.62
C CYS A 118 13.54 -1.49 8.24
N VAL A 119 12.29 -1.90 8.05
CA VAL A 119 11.50 -1.49 6.89
C VAL A 119 11.42 0.04 6.87
N ARG A 120 11.70 0.65 5.70
CA ARG A 120 11.56 2.11 5.58
C ARG A 120 10.08 2.49 5.65
N THR A 121 9.77 3.47 6.50
CA THR A 121 8.41 3.97 6.68
C THR A 121 8.30 5.45 6.31
N HIS A 122 7.09 5.85 5.97
CA HIS A 122 6.69 7.22 5.61
C HIS A 122 5.23 7.41 6.06
N PRO A 123 4.73 8.64 6.32
CA PRO A 123 3.31 8.84 6.68
C PRO A 123 2.31 8.20 5.70
N ILE A 124 2.67 8.07 4.42
CA ILE A 124 1.86 7.36 3.42
C ILE A 124 1.66 5.87 3.74
N CYS A 125 2.57 5.24 4.51
CA CYS A 125 2.43 3.84 4.95
C CYS A 125 1.17 3.62 5.82
N TYR A 126 0.60 4.66 6.42
CA TYR A 126 -0.70 4.54 7.09
C TYR A 126 -1.81 4.12 6.12
N SER A 127 -1.68 4.35 4.82
CA SER A 127 -2.61 3.84 3.82
C SER A 127 -2.67 2.30 3.83
N CYS A 128 -1.54 1.62 4.04
CA CYS A 128 -1.51 0.16 4.21
C CYS A 128 -1.97 -0.26 5.61
N ALA A 129 -1.72 0.55 6.64
CA ALA A 129 -1.94 0.18 8.03
C ALA A 129 -3.35 0.50 8.56
N ALA A 130 -4.09 1.40 7.92
CA ALA A 130 -5.34 1.92 8.44
C ALA A 130 -6.54 0.99 8.16
N GLY A 131 -7.43 0.84 9.14
CA GLY A 131 -8.70 0.14 9.02
C GLY A 131 -8.52 -1.34 8.68
N PHE A 132 -9.14 -1.78 7.58
CA PHE A 132 -8.97 -3.12 7.01
C PHE A 132 -7.68 -3.19 6.17
N GLY A 133 -6.55 -2.80 6.78
CA GLY A 133 -5.30 -2.45 6.12
C GLY A 133 -4.96 -3.31 4.90
N SER A 134 -4.39 -2.71 3.86
CA SER A 134 -4.39 -3.30 2.52
C SER A 134 -2.98 -3.53 1.96
N SER A 135 -2.76 -4.67 1.31
CA SER A 135 -1.54 -5.02 0.55
C SER A 135 -1.90 -5.31 -0.91
N CYS A 136 -0.96 -5.65 -1.81
CA CYS A 136 -1.31 -6.09 -3.17
C CYS A 136 -2.31 -7.28 -3.23
N GLY A 137 -2.53 -8.00 -2.12
CA GLY A 137 -3.50 -9.10 -2.00
C GLY A 137 -4.90 -8.73 -1.50
N GLY A 138 -5.19 -7.47 -1.21
CA GLY A 138 -6.48 -6.99 -0.68
C GLY A 138 -6.40 -6.58 0.79
N ALA A 139 -7.57 -6.50 1.43
CA ALA A 139 -7.68 -6.30 2.88
C ALA A 139 -7.00 -7.44 3.66
N LEU A 140 -6.21 -7.09 4.66
CA LEU A 140 -5.38 -8.03 5.45
C LEU A 140 -6.09 -8.59 6.69
N VAL A 141 -7.20 -7.96 7.07
CA VAL A 141 -8.00 -8.19 8.27
C VAL A 141 -9.49 -8.07 7.96
#